data_AF-A0A3A8K834-F1
#
_entry.id   AF-A0A3A8K834-F1
#
_cell.length_a   1.000
_cell.length_b   1.000
_cell.length_c   1.000
_cell.angle_alpha   90.00
_cell.angle_beta   90.00
_cell.angle_gamma   90.00
#
_symmetry.space_group_name_H-M   'P 1'
#
loop_
_entity.id
_entity.type
_entity.pdbx_description
1 polymer ?
#
loop_
_entity_poly.entity_id
_entity_poly.type
_entity_poly.pdbx_seq_one_letter_code
_entity_poly.pdbx_strand_id
1 'polypeptide(L)' 'MLSDVPVKSGYLEASAGASSLTGAYARLEGGARLRQDLGLFAFAEANQRERMVGAGMRWTFGW' A
#
# COMPACT_ATOMS: atom_id res chain seq x y z
N MET A 1 -18.65 10.19 18.30
CA MET A 1 -17.94 11.24 17.53
C MET A 1 -16.70 10.60 16.91
N LEU A 2 -16.87 9.92 15.77
CA LEU A 2 -15.80 9.29 14.99
C LEU A 2 -15.33 10.29 13.92
N SER A 3 -15.10 11.54 14.33
CA SER A 3 -14.94 12.69 13.42
C SER A 3 -13.52 13.26 13.42
N ASP A 4 -12.65 12.73 14.27
CA ASP A 4 -11.28 13.21 14.47
C ASP A 4 -10.26 12.08 14.34
N VAL A 5 -10.51 11.14 13.42
CA VAL A 5 -9.42 10.33 12.90
C VAL A 5 -8.97 11.07 11.67
N PRO A 6 -7.81 11.76 11.68
CA PRO A 6 -7.29 12.37 10.47
C PRO A 6 -7.25 11.26 9.44
N VAL A 7 -8.11 11.37 8.43
CA VAL A 7 -8.23 10.39 7.36
C VAL A 7 -6.87 10.46 6.68
N LYS A 8 -5.96 9.57 7.09
CA LYS A 8 -4.55 9.59 6.69
C LYS A 8 -4.52 9.80 5.19
N SER A 9 -4.17 11.02 4.75
CA SER A 9 -4.18 11.40 3.33
C SER A 9 -3.22 10.54 2.53
N GLY A 10 -2.36 9.80 3.21
CA GLY A 10 -1.72 8.62 2.70
C GLY A 10 -1.22 7.72 3.81
N TYR A 11 -0.78 6.53 3.42
CA TYR A 11 0.00 5.63 4.25
C TYR A 11 1.29 5.29 3.51
N LEU A 12 2.33 5.05 4.27
CA LEU A 12 3.54 4.42 3.78
C LEU A 12 3.89 3.32 4.77
N GLU A 13 3.96 2.11 4.27
CA GLU A 13 4.25 0.91 5.02
C GLU A 13 5.48 0.24 4.40
N ALA A 14 6.48 0.01 5.21
CA ALA A 14 7.63 -0.79 4.84
C ALA A 14 7.66 -2.01 5.77
N SER A 15 7.74 -3.18 5.17
CA SER A 15 7.76 -4.47 5.84
C SER A 15 8.92 -5.28 5.31
N ALA A 16 9.71 -5.90 6.19
CA ALA A 16 10.74 -6.84 5.78
C ALA A 16 10.68 -8.06 6.69
N GLY A 17 10.91 -9.25 6.13
CA GLY A 17 10.80 -10.50 6.87
C GLY A 17 11.43 -11.67 6.15
N ALA A 18 11.32 -12.85 6.73
CA ALA A 18 11.71 -14.10 6.11
C ALA A 18 10.50 -15.04 6.11
N SER A 19 10.14 -15.54 4.92
CA SER A 19 9.05 -16.50 4.76
C SER A 19 9.60 -17.81 4.22
N SER A 20 9.14 -18.95 4.75
CA SER A 20 9.62 -20.26 4.31
C SER A 20 9.33 -20.55 2.84
N LEU A 21 8.37 -19.85 2.22
CA LEU A 21 7.98 -20.05 0.83
C LEU A 21 8.82 -19.22 -0.17
N THR A 22 9.17 -17.99 0.20
CA THR A 22 9.79 -16.98 -0.70
C THR A 22 11.18 -16.51 -0.24
N GLY A 23 11.65 -16.98 0.92
CA GLY A 23 12.90 -16.54 1.53
C GLY A 23 12.78 -15.17 2.21
N ALA A 24 13.92 -14.49 2.35
CA ALA A 24 13.92 -13.10 2.80
C ALA A 24 13.16 -12.21 1.80
N TYR A 25 12.27 -11.37 2.30
CA TYR A 25 11.50 -10.42 1.51
C TYR A 25 11.50 -9.04 2.16
N ALA A 26 11.46 -8.02 1.31
CA ALA A 26 11.26 -6.63 1.65
C ALA A 26 10.16 -6.07 0.78
N ARG A 27 9.12 -5.51 1.39
CA ARG A 27 7.98 -4.90 0.75
C ARG A 27 7.86 -3.45 1.22
N LEU A 28 7.66 -2.55 0.28
CA LEU A 28 7.35 -1.16 0.53
C LEU A 28 6.07 -0.83 -0.22
N GLU A 29 5.06 -0.39 0.50
CA GLU A 29 3.77 -0.02 -0.04
C GLU A 29 3.44 1.40 0.42
N GLY A 30 2.98 2.23 -0.51
CA GLY A 30 2.57 3.59 -0.21
C GLY A 30 1.28 3.90 -0.95
N GLY A 31 0.33 4.50 -0.26
CA GLY A 31 -0.92 4.96 -0.85
C GLY A 31 -1.22 6.39 -0.45
N ALA A 32 -1.87 7.13 -1.34
CA ALA A 32 -2.34 8.47 -1.07
C ALA A 32 -3.77 8.65 -1.60
N ARG A 33 -4.60 9.32 -0.80
CA ARG A 33 -5.95 9.73 -1.17
C ARG A 33 -5.84 11.08 -1.89
N LEU A 34 -6.05 11.09 -3.21
CA LEU A 34 -6.05 12.31 -4.02
C LEU A 34 -7.34 13.11 -3.84
N ARG A 35 -8.48 12.42 -3.74
CA ARG A 35 -9.82 13.00 -3.51
C ARG A 35 -10.59 12.11 -2.54
N GLN A 36 -11.70 12.60 -1.99
CA GLN A 36 -12.55 11.79 -1.10
C GLN A 36 -12.93 10.45 -1.75
N ASP A 37 -13.10 10.40 -3.06
CA ASP A 37 -13.54 9.21 -3.79
C ASP A 37 -12.42 8.52 -4.59
N LEU A 38 -11.22 9.10 -4.63
CA LEU A 38 -10.10 8.60 -5.45
C LEU A 38 -8.82 8.47 -4.62
N GLY A 39 -8.33 7.25 -4.52
CA GLY A 39 -7.01 6.94 -3.96
C GLY A 39 -6.08 6.34 -5.01
N LEU A 40 -4.78 6.58 -4.86
CA LEU A 40 -3.71 5.89 -5.57
C LEU A 40 -2.89 5.08 -4.58
N PHE A 41 -2.30 3.99 -5.05
CA PHE A 41 -1.35 3.21 -4.28
C PHE A 41 -0.29 2.62 -5.19
N ALA A 42 0.90 2.41 -4.64
CA ALA A 42 1.99 1.73 -5.29
C ALA A 42 2.69 0.84 -4.27
N PHE A 43 3.21 -0.29 -4.74
CA PHE A 43 4.00 -1.19 -3.94
C PHE A 43 5.20 -1.68 -4.73
N ALA A 44 6.28 -1.94 -4.02
CA ALA A 44 7.46 -2.62 -4.50
C ALA A 44 7.78 -3.73 -3.51
N GLU A 45 7.97 -4.94 -4.01
CA GLU A 45 8.36 -6.11 -3.24
C GLU A 45 9.59 -6.74 -3.86
N ALA A 46 10.60 -7.00 -3.05
CA ALA A 46 11.81 -7.72 -3.43
C ALA A 46 11.96 -8.91 -2.51
N ASN A 47 11.97 -10.11 -3.07
CA ASN A 47 12.30 -11.33 -2.35
C ASN A 47 13.56 -11.96 -2.96
N GLN A 48 14.02 -13.08 -2.41
CA GLN A 48 15.25 -13.74 -2.88
C GLN A 48 15.19 -14.23 -4.33
N ARG A 49 13.99 -14.37 -4.88
CA ARG A 49 13.75 -15.05 -6.14
C ARG A 49 13.25 -14.11 -7.23
N GLU A 50 12.48 -13.10 -6.84
CA GLU A 50 11.70 -12.24 -7.71
C GLU A 50 11.60 -10.82 -7.14
N ARG A 51 11.44 -9.86 -8.05
CA ARG A 51 11.17 -8.47 -7.73
C ARG A 51 9.89 -8.07 -8.43
N MET A 52 8.96 -7.52 -7.68
CA MET A 52 7.64 -7.11 -8.16
C MET A 52 7.44 -5.64 -7.83
N VAL A 53 6.83 -4.91 -8.76
CA VAL A 53 6.41 -3.54 -8.54
C VAL A 53 5.06 -3.37 -9.19
N GLY A 54 4.18 -2.63 -8.53
CA GLY A 54 2.83 -2.37 -9.01
C GLY A 54 2.35 -1.01 -8.55
N ALA A 55 1.42 -0.45 -9.32
CA ALA A 55 0.68 0.73 -8.93
C ALA A 55 -0.78 0.53 -9.34
N GLY A 56 -1.67 1.17 -8.60
CA GLY A 56 -3.10 1.06 -8.78
C GLY A 56 -3.83 2.32 -8.35
N MET A 57 -5.08 2.40 -8.80
CA MET A 57 -6.02 3.43 -8.40
C MET A 57 -7.28 2.78 -7.85
N ARG A 58 -7.85 3.41 -6.84
CA ARG A 58 -9.10 2.99 -6.20
C ARG A 58 -10.10 4.12 -6.29
N TRP A 59 -11.18 3.86 -7.01
CA TRP A 59 -12.33 4.75 -7.05
C TRP A 59 -13.44 4.16 -6.19
N THR A 60 -14.00 4.96 -5.28
CA THR A 60 -15.16 4.59 -4.45
C THR A 60 -16.39 5.29 -5.02
N PHE A 61 -17.44 4.52 -5.36
CA PHE A 61 -18.72 5.08 -5.78
C PHE A 61 -19.65 5.18 -4.57
N GLY A 62 -20.25 6.36 -4.36
CA GLY A 62 -21.29 6.60 -3.35
C GLY A 62 -22.69 6.48 -3.96
N TRP A 63 -23.65 6.02 -3.16
CA TRP A 63 -25.08 6.02 -3.44
C TRP A 63 -25.72 7.08 -2.54
#